data_AF-A0A8N1S7B7-F1
#
_entry.id   AF-A0A8N1S7B7-F1
#
_cell.length_a   1.000
_cell.length_b   1.000
_cell.length_c   1.000
_cell.angle_alpha   90.00
_cell.angle_beta   90.00
_cell.angle_gamma   90.00
#
_symmetry.space_group_name_H-M   'P 1'
#
loop_
_entity.id
_entity.type
_entity.pdbx_description
1 polymer ?
#
loop_
_entity_poly.entity_id
_entity_poly.type
_entity_poly.pdbx_seq_one_letter_code
_entity_poly.pdbx_strand_id
1 'polypeptide(L)'
;MCEIMDEKNLDSWGSDHYPIIMEMDYEIANYIKKTNRISSNKTKWDEYSGKVTEIWEKTRKALNLDLGDKDMRIKYNLLCESMKMAIEEITPRRRDNKKENKKNKINNKRVNPVKWWDEECEEVIRNRKKAQKKFVRKETMHAYIEYKRCRAIARKVIKLKKTQNFESFCTSINKNINMNYV
;
A
#
# COMPACT_ATOMS: atom_id res chain seq x y z
N MET A 1 -31.62 -23.32 -3.95
CA MET A 1 -32.00 -24.65 -4.47
C MET A 1 -30.80 -25.11 -5.27
N CYS A 2 -30.11 -26.16 -4.85
CA CYS A 2 -28.89 -26.61 -5.52
C CYS A 2 -29.29 -27.67 -6.54
N GLU A 3 -29.29 -27.32 -7.82
CA GLU A 3 -29.52 -28.28 -8.91
C GLU A 3 -28.17 -28.75 -9.43
N ILE A 4 -27.97 -30.06 -9.43
CA ILE A 4 -26.83 -30.69 -10.10
C ILE A 4 -27.25 -30.84 -11.56
N MET A 5 -26.76 -29.95 -12.43
CA MET A 5 -26.98 -30.07 -13.87
C MET A 5 -26.05 -31.14 -14.45
N ASP A 6 -26.56 -32.36 -14.57
CA ASP A 6 -25.96 -33.40 -15.40
C ASP A 6 -26.35 -33.17 -16.86
N GLU A 7 -25.65 -32.29 -17.58
CA GLU A 7 -25.76 -32.31 -19.04
C GLU A 7 -24.49 -31.92 -19.82
N LYS A 8 -23.84 -32.96 -20.34
CA LYS A 8 -23.24 -33.06 -21.69
C LYS A 8 -22.35 -31.88 -22.14
N ASN A 9 -21.12 -31.84 -21.64
CA ASN A 9 -19.89 -31.61 -22.43
C ASN A 9 -18.68 -31.51 -21.47
N LEU A 10 -18.29 -32.65 -20.90
CA LEU A 10 -17.06 -32.76 -20.13
C LEU A 10 -16.04 -33.55 -20.93
N ASP A 11 -15.40 -32.87 -21.87
CA ASP A 11 -14.10 -33.33 -22.37
C ASP A 11 -13.13 -33.27 -21.18
N SER A 12 -12.72 -34.43 -20.68
CA SER A 12 -11.81 -34.53 -19.53
C SER A 12 -10.36 -34.22 -19.91
N TRP A 13 -10.06 -33.93 -21.19
CA TRP A 13 -8.70 -33.67 -21.71
C TRP A 13 -7.70 -34.76 -21.28
N GLY A 14 -8.17 -36.01 -21.13
CA GLY A 14 -7.35 -37.15 -20.72
C GLY A 14 -7.21 -37.35 -19.20
N SER A 15 -7.99 -36.64 -18.37
CA SER A 15 -8.11 -36.90 -16.94
C SER A 15 -9.10 -38.05 -16.66
N ASP A 16 -8.80 -38.87 -15.66
CA ASP A 16 -9.66 -39.91 -15.10
C ASP A 16 -10.70 -39.37 -14.09
N HIS A 17 -10.67 -38.06 -13.83
CA HIS A 17 -11.61 -37.37 -12.95
C HIS A 17 -12.47 -36.35 -13.72
N TYR A 18 -13.76 -36.28 -13.38
CA TYR A 18 -14.70 -35.28 -13.89
C TYR A 18 -14.65 -33.99 -13.05
N PRO A 19 -14.51 -32.81 -13.66
CA PRO A 19 -14.65 -31.55 -12.93
C PRO A 19 -16.06 -31.36 -12.37
N ILE A 20 -16.12 -30.95 -11.11
CA ILE A 20 -17.33 -30.50 -10.46
C ILE A 20 -17.45 -29.00 -10.69
N ILE A 21 -18.54 -28.58 -11.34
CA ILE A 21 -18.85 -27.16 -11.58
C ILE A 21 -19.95 -26.77 -10.60
N MET A 22 -19.75 -25.67 -9.89
CA MET A 22 -20.75 -25.09 -9.00
C MET A 22 -20.94 -23.62 -9.37
N GLU A 23 -22.17 -23.23 -9.66
CA GLU A 23 -22.55 -21.84 -9.85
C GLU A 23 -23.13 -21.31 -8.52
N MET A 24 -22.67 -20.13 -8.13
CA MET A 24 -23.15 -19.44 -6.94
C MET A 24 -23.32 -17.97 -7.26
N ASP A 25 -24.45 -17.41 -6.87
CA ASP A 25 -24.67 -15.97 -6.88
C ASP A 25 -23.96 -15.35 -5.68
N TYR A 26 -22.92 -14.56 -5.93
CA TYR A 26 -22.25 -13.79 -4.89
C TYR A 26 -21.88 -12.40 -5.38
N GLU A 27 -22.12 -11.41 -4.53
CA GLU A 27 -21.60 -10.06 -4.73
C GLU A 27 -20.17 -9.99 -4.16
N ILE A 28 -19.19 -9.75 -5.04
CA ILE A 28 -17.81 -9.50 -4.61
C ILE A 28 -17.75 -8.09 -4.00
N ALA A 29 -17.98 -8.00 -2.70
CA ALA A 29 -17.61 -6.82 -1.94
C ALA A 29 -16.08 -6.80 -1.79
N ASN A 30 -15.42 -5.88 -2.51
CA ASN A 30 -14.00 -5.62 -2.29
C ASN A 30 -13.78 -5.25 -0.81
N TYR A 31 -13.02 -6.06 -0.08
CA TYR A 31 -12.64 -5.73 1.28
C TYR A 31 -11.78 -4.46 1.29
N ILE A 32 -12.40 -3.34 1.64
CA ILE A 32 -11.68 -2.11 1.94
C ILE A 32 -11.27 -2.20 3.41
N LYS A 33 -9.97 -2.42 3.66
CA LYS A 33 -9.42 -2.32 5.01
C LYS A 33 -9.72 -0.93 5.55
N LYS A 34 -10.71 -0.81 6.44
CA LYS A 34 -11.00 0.41 7.19
C LYS A 34 -9.84 0.62 8.16
N THR A 35 -8.84 1.38 7.73
CA THR A 35 -7.76 1.76 8.65
C THR A 35 -8.31 2.85 9.56
N ASN A 36 -8.54 2.54 10.83
CA ASN A 36 -8.86 3.55 11.86
C ASN A 36 -7.65 4.44 12.19
N ARG A 37 -6.50 4.19 11.57
CA ARG A 37 -5.27 4.93 11.79
C ARG A 37 -5.33 6.26 11.04
N ILE A 38 -5.65 7.31 11.78
CA ILE A 38 -5.45 8.69 11.32
C ILE A 38 -3.97 9.01 11.53
N SER A 39 -3.11 8.54 10.62
CA SER A 39 -1.68 8.89 10.63
C SER A 39 -1.30 9.46 9.28
N SER A 40 -1.78 10.67 9.00
CA SER A 40 -1.20 11.45 7.91
C SER A 40 0.03 12.17 8.45
N ASN A 41 1.18 11.98 7.83
CA ASN A 41 2.39 12.79 8.12
C ASN A 41 2.19 14.29 7.85
N LYS A 42 1.04 14.66 7.26
CA LYS A 42 0.68 16.05 6.97
C LYS A 42 -0.14 16.69 8.08
N THR A 43 -0.65 15.91 9.02
CA THR A 43 -1.37 16.44 10.17
C THR A 43 -0.36 17.09 11.09
N LYS A 44 -0.57 18.36 11.43
CA LYS A 44 0.26 19.08 12.39
C LYS A 44 -0.12 18.66 13.80
N TRP A 45 0.49 17.59 14.30
CA TRP A 45 0.15 17.01 15.60
C TRP A 45 0.40 17.97 16.78
N ASP A 46 1.36 18.88 16.65
CA ASP A 46 1.66 19.89 17.69
C ASP A 46 0.49 20.85 17.92
N GLU A 47 -0.30 21.14 16.88
CA GLU A 47 -1.48 22.03 16.94
C GLU A 47 -2.78 21.26 17.29
N TYR A 48 -2.74 19.92 17.27
CA TYR A 48 -3.94 19.07 17.36
C TYR A 48 -4.65 19.16 18.71
N SER A 49 -3.91 19.05 19.81
CA SER A 49 -4.49 19.08 21.16
C SER A 49 -5.24 20.40 21.43
N GLY A 50 -4.64 21.53 21.05
CA GLY A 50 -5.27 22.85 21.17
C GLY A 50 -6.57 22.95 20.37
N LYS A 51 -6.57 22.44 19.14
CA LYS A 51 -7.77 22.45 18.28
C LYS A 51 -8.88 21.52 18.79
N VAL A 52 -8.54 20.36 19.33
CA VAL A 52 -9.54 19.48 19.97
C VAL A 52 -10.20 20.18 21.14
N THR A 53 -9.41 20.81 22.02
CA THR A 53 -9.93 21.57 23.16
C THR A 53 -10.82 22.72 22.69
N GLU A 54 -10.39 23.49 21.69
CA GLU A 54 -11.17 24.58 21.10
C GLU A 54 -12.56 24.11 20.60
N ILE A 55 -12.59 23.04 19.79
CA ILE A 55 -13.83 22.48 19.22
C ILE A 55 -14.70 21.87 20.32
N TRP A 56 -14.09 21.16 21.27
CA TRP A 56 -14.80 20.54 22.37
C TRP A 56 -15.46 21.58 23.28
N GLU A 57 -14.75 22.66 23.66
CA GLU A 57 -15.32 23.71 24.48
C GLU A 57 -16.47 24.44 23.79
N LYS A 58 -16.34 24.73 22.49
CA LYS A 58 -17.43 25.30 21.68
C LYS A 58 -18.66 24.38 21.69
N THR A 59 -18.46 23.09 21.44
CA THR A 59 -19.53 22.09 21.39
C THR A 59 -20.18 21.88 22.77
N ARG A 60 -19.37 21.81 23.82
CA ARG A 60 -19.80 21.66 25.22
C ARG A 60 -20.68 22.82 25.67
N LYS A 61 -20.26 24.06 25.38
CA LYS A 61 -21.02 25.28 25.69
C LYS A 61 -22.30 25.37 24.87
N ALA A 62 -22.23 25.16 23.56
CA ALA A 62 -23.40 25.24 22.67
C ALA A 62 -24.50 24.24 23.05
N LEU A 63 -24.13 23.06 23.55
CA LEU A 63 -25.05 22.00 23.93
C LEU A 63 -25.36 21.95 25.43
N ASN A 64 -24.89 22.92 26.23
CA ASN A 64 -25.04 22.98 27.68
C ASN A 64 -24.79 21.62 28.36
N LEU A 65 -23.71 20.93 27.98
CA LEU A 65 -23.45 19.55 28.44
C LEU A 65 -23.19 19.45 29.95
N ASP A 66 -22.97 20.58 30.61
CA ASP A 66 -22.70 20.71 32.05
C ASP A 66 -23.96 20.77 32.91
N LEU A 67 -25.11 21.09 32.31
CA LEU A 67 -26.36 21.38 33.02
C LEU A 67 -27.39 20.25 32.93
N GLY A 68 -27.01 19.09 32.38
CA GLY A 68 -27.94 17.99 32.18
C GLY A 68 -27.32 16.61 32.32
N ASP A 69 -28.15 15.69 32.81
CA ASP A 69 -27.89 14.26 32.88
C ASP A 69 -28.06 13.62 31.48
N LYS A 70 -27.40 14.22 30.48
CA LYS A 70 -27.33 13.64 29.14
C LYS A 70 -26.54 12.35 29.24
N ASP A 71 -27.09 11.30 28.65
CA ASP A 71 -26.48 9.98 28.55
C ASP A 71 -24.98 10.10 28.24
N MET A 72 -24.17 9.43 29.07
CA MET A 72 -22.72 9.38 28.95
C MET A 72 -22.28 8.95 27.55
N ARG A 73 -23.07 8.10 26.88
CA ARG A 73 -22.83 7.67 25.50
C ARG A 73 -22.88 8.84 24.51
N ILE A 74 -23.79 9.79 24.72
CA ILE A 74 -23.93 10.98 23.88
C ILE A 74 -22.71 11.88 24.08
N LYS A 75 -22.28 12.10 25.33
CA LYS A 75 -21.09 12.91 25.65
C LYS A 75 -19.83 12.31 25.01
N TYR A 76 -19.66 10.99 25.11
CA TYR A 76 -18.56 10.27 24.47
C TYR A 76 -18.57 10.41 22.95
N ASN A 77 -19.73 10.21 22.31
CA ASN A 77 -19.84 10.34 20.86
C ASN A 77 -19.50 11.76 20.38
N LEU A 78 -19.97 12.79 21.09
CA LEU A 78 -19.65 14.19 20.79
C LEU A 78 -18.15 14.48 20.91
N LEU A 79 -17.48 13.89 21.90
CA LEU A 79 -16.03 14.01 22.05
C LEU A 79 -15.31 13.35 20.86
N CYS A 80 -15.73 12.15 20.47
CA CYS A 80 -15.18 11.46 19.30
C CYS A 80 -15.38 12.27 18.01
N GLU A 81 -16.55 12.90 17.82
CA GLU A 81 -16.78 13.78 16.66
C GLU A 81 -15.92 15.04 16.72
N SER A 82 -15.75 15.65 17.89
CA SER A 82 -14.85 16.80 18.08
C SER A 82 -13.41 16.47 17.68
N MET A 83 -12.93 15.28 18.05
CA MET A 83 -11.61 14.78 17.64
C MET A 83 -11.50 14.60 16.12
N LYS A 84 -12.53 14.06 15.47
CA LYS A 84 -12.57 13.89 14.01
C LYS A 84 -12.56 15.25 13.29
N MET A 85 -13.35 16.21 13.76
CA MET A 85 -13.41 17.56 13.19
C MET A 85 -12.06 18.27 13.29
N ALA A 86 -11.38 18.18 14.44
CA ALA A 86 -10.05 18.75 14.62
C ALA A 86 -9.03 18.19 13.61
N ILE A 87 -9.12 16.90 13.32
CA ILE A 87 -8.26 16.24 12.31
C ILE A 87 -8.56 16.75 10.92
N GLU A 88 -9.83 16.94 10.56
CA GLU A 88 -10.22 17.47 9.26
C GLU A 88 -9.75 18.91 9.02
N GLU A 89 -9.78 19.76 10.05
CA GLU A 89 -9.29 21.15 9.95
C GLU A 89 -7.77 21.22 9.83
N ILE A 90 -7.04 20.46 10.64
CA ILE A 90 -5.58 20.54 10.70
C ILE A 90 -4.91 19.78 9.56
N THR A 91 -5.54 18.75 9.03
CA THR A 91 -4.95 17.94 7.96
C THR A 91 -5.17 18.61 6.61
N PRO A 92 -4.10 19.04 5.90
CA PRO A 92 -4.25 19.73 4.62
C PRO A 92 -5.00 18.84 3.61
N ARG A 93 -6.19 19.28 3.19
CA ARG A 93 -7.01 18.54 2.22
C ARG A 93 -6.25 18.44 0.89
N ARG A 94 -6.26 17.25 0.31
CA ARG A 94 -5.49 16.90 -0.89
C ARG A 94 -5.93 17.66 -2.16
N ARG A 95 -7.05 18.40 -2.11
CA ARG A 95 -7.67 19.06 -3.28
C ARG A 95 -7.11 20.47 -3.58
N ASP A 96 -6.60 21.19 -2.58
CA ASP A 96 -6.21 22.60 -2.79
C ASP A 96 -4.76 22.76 -3.30
N ASN A 97 -3.93 21.72 -3.16
CA ASN A 97 -2.53 21.73 -3.58
C ASN A 97 -2.30 21.37 -5.06
N LYS A 98 -3.30 21.53 -5.95
CA LYS A 98 -3.18 21.07 -7.36
C LYS A 98 -2.78 22.17 -8.35
N LYS A 99 -2.65 23.43 -7.96
CA LYS A 99 -2.39 24.52 -8.93
C LYS A 99 -1.10 25.31 -8.77
N GLU A 100 -0.41 25.28 -7.64
CA GLU A 100 0.82 26.06 -7.50
C GLU A 100 1.99 25.18 -7.05
N ASN A 101 3.14 25.39 -7.70
CA ASN A 101 4.43 24.74 -7.45
C ASN A 101 4.66 23.36 -8.11
N LYS A 102 4.64 23.36 -9.45
CA LYS A 102 5.26 22.33 -10.30
C LYS A 102 6.73 22.62 -10.67
N LYS A 103 7.34 23.67 -10.11
CA LYS A 103 8.75 23.99 -10.34
C LYS A 103 9.52 23.79 -9.03
N ASN A 104 10.56 22.97 -9.08
CA ASN A 104 11.53 22.71 -8.00
C ASN A 104 11.16 21.64 -6.96
N LYS A 105 10.69 20.47 -7.41
CA LYS A 105 11.14 19.24 -6.71
C LYS A 105 12.51 18.90 -7.24
N ILE A 106 13.55 19.34 -6.54
CA ILE A 106 14.82 18.63 -6.55
C ILE A 106 14.44 17.18 -6.26
N ASN A 107 14.60 16.32 -7.26
CA ASN A 107 14.38 14.90 -7.09
C ASN A 107 15.47 14.43 -6.13
N ASN A 108 15.20 14.50 -4.83
CA ASN A 108 15.90 13.68 -3.85
C ASN A 108 15.57 12.24 -4.25
N LYS A 109 16.35 11.69 -5.19
CA LYS A 109 16.40 10.26 -5.49
C LYS A 109 16.58 9.65 -4.11
N ARG A 110 15.51 9.06 -3.57
CA ARG A 110 15.58 8.31 -2.32
C ARG A 110 16.58 7.21 -2.61
N VAL A 111 17.83 7.42 -2.21
CA VAL A 111 18.87 6.42 -2.37
C VAL A 111 18.35 5.21 -1.62
N ASN A 112 18.18 4.11 -2.34
CA ASN A 112 17.74 2.88 -1.72
C ASN A 112 18.73 2.58 -0.58
N PRO A 113 18.28 2.40 0.68
CA PRO A 113 19.21 2.20 1.81
C PRO A 113 20.05 0.92 1.66
N VAL A 114 19.74 0.10 0.67
CA VAL A 114 20.33 -1.19 0.44
C VAL A 114 21.53 -1.08 -0.51
N LYS A 115 22.74 -1.33 0.02
CA LYS A 115 24.03 -1.20 -0.70
C LYS A 115 24.13 -1.99 -2.01
N TRP A 116 23.46 -3.13 -2.13
CA TRP A 116 23.50 -3.96 -3.35
C TRP A 116 22.59 -3.48 -4.48
N TRP A 117 21.76 -2.47 -4.23
CA TRP A 117 20.84 -1.95 -5.22
C TRP A 117 21.45 -0.77 -5.98
N ASP A 118 21.69 -0.97 -7.27
CA ASP A 118 22.31 0.00 -8.17
C ASP A 118 21.39 0.38 -9.34
N GLU A 119 21.91 1.20 -10.26
CA GLU A 119 21.15 1.66 -11.44
C GLU A 119 20.78 0.49 -12.37
N GLU A 120 21.59 -0.55 -12.44
CA GLU A 120 21.30 -1.77 -13.19
C GLU A 120 20.05 -2.48 -12.62
N CYS A 121 19.95 -2.59 -11.29
CA CYS A 121 18.77 -3.13 -10.61
C CYS A 121 17.51 -2.32 -10.95
N GLU A 122 17.60 -0.98 -10.95
CA GLU A 122 16.49 -0.12 -11.32
C GLU A 122 16.05 -0.35 -12.77
N GLU A 123 17.03 -0.43 -13.67
CA GLU A 123 16.78 -0.63 -15.10
C GLU A 123 16.07 -1.96 -15.38
N VAL A 124 16.57 -3.08 -14.87
CA VAL A 124 15.98 -4.40 -15.15
C VAL A 124 14.56 -4.51 -14.57
N ILE A 125 14.29 -3.88 -13.42
CA ILE A 125 12.96 -3.83 -12.82
C ILE A 125 12.02 -2.93 -13.63
N ARG A 126 12.52 -1.78 -14.11
CA ARG A 126 11.77 -0.87 -14.99
C ARG A 126 11.40 -1.57 -16.30
N ASN A 127 12.33 -2.28 -16.92
CA ASN A 127 12.12 -3.00 -18.17
C ASN A 127 11.10 -4.13 -17.98
N ARG A 128 11.20 -4.92 -16.89
CA ARG A 128 10.20 -5.92 -16.53
C ARG A 128 8.80 -5.33 -16.38
N LYS A 129 8.67 -4.20 -15.67
CA LYS A 129 7.36 -3.52 -15.50
C LYS A 129 6.82 -3.00 -16.82
N LYS A 130 7.67 -2.44 -17.69
CA LYS A 130 7.30 -1.94 -19.01
C LYS A 130 6.79 -3.07 -19.90
N ALA A 131 7.52 -4.20 -19.94
CA ALA A 131 7.12 -5.38 -20.70
C ALA A 131 5.81 -5.99 -20.16
N GLN A 132 5.64 -6.06 -18.84
CA GLN A 132 4.39 -6.53 -18.22
C GLN A 132 3.20 -5.67 -18.63
N LYS A 133 3.34 -4.33 -18.53
CA LYS A 133 2.27 -3.41 -18.96
C LYS A 133 1.94 -3.55 -20.44
N LYS A 134 2.96 -3.75 -21.28
CA LYS A 134 2.78 -3.98 -22.73
C LYS A 134 2.01 -5.27 -22.99
N PHE A 135 2.35 -6.35 -22.29
CA PHE A 135 1.62 -7.62 -22.37
C PHE A 135 0.18 -7.47 -21.90
N VAL A 136 -0.08 -6.92 -20.71
CA VAL A 136 -1.45 -6.71 -20.19
C VAL A 136 -2.30 -5.84 -21.12
N ARG A 137 -1.71 -4.89 -21.85
CA ARG A 137 -2.45 -4.01 -22.77
C ARG A 137 -2.75 -4.63 -24.13
N LYS A 138 -1.82 -5.43 -24.68
CA LYS A 138 -1.92 -5.95 -26.07
C LYS A 138 -2.24 -7.44 -26.15
N GLU A 139 -1.95 -8.19 -25.10
CA GLU A 139 -2.16 -9.64 -24.97
C GLU A 139 -1.59 -10.49 -26.12
N THR A 140 -0.54 -10.03 -26.79
CA THR A 140 0.11 -10.78 -27.86
C THR A 140 1.17 -11.75 -27.35
N MET A 141 1.37 -12.87 -28.07
CA MET A 141 2.40 -13.87 -27.75
C MET A 141 3.80 -13.24 -27.69
N HIS A 142 4.15 -12.37 -28.64
CA HIS A 142 5.44 -11.66 -28.60
C HIS A 142 5.62 -10.79 -27.35
N ALA A 143 4.55 -10.10 -26.91
CA ALA A 143 4.61 -9.30 -25.68
C ALA A 143 4.75 -10.19 -24.43
N TYR A 144 4.13 -11.38 -24.44
CA TYR A 144 4.29 -12.37 -23.37
C TYR A 144 5.72 -12.91 -23.29
N ILE A 145 6.30 -13.34 -24.43
CA ILE A 145 7.68 -13.82 -24.52
C ILE A 145 8.66 -12.76 -24.00
N GLU A 146 8.49 -11.51 -24.43
CA GLU A 146 9.33 -10.40 -24.00
C GLU A 146 9.20 -10.12 -22.49
N TYR A 147 7.98 -10.17 -21.94
CA TYR A 147 7.78 -10.08 -20.50
C TYR A 147 8.48 -11.21 -19.74
N LYS A 148 8.38 -12.45 -20.21
CA LYS A 148 9.03 -13.62 -19.58
C LYS A 148 10.55 -13.48 -19.63
N ARG A 149 11.11 -13.02 -20.75
CA ARG A 149 12.55 -12.71 -20.91
C ARG A 149 12.99 -11.65 -19.90
N CYS A 150 12.32 -10.49 -19.86
CA CYS A 150 12.63 -9.42 -18.92
C CYS A 150 12.48 -9.86 -17.45
N ARG A 151 11.50 -10.73 -17.14
CA ARG A 151 11.33 -11.32 -15.80
C ARG A 151 12.51 -12.22 -15.44
N ALA A 152 13.00 -13.05 -16.35
CA ALA A 152 14.16 -13.91 -16.12
C ALA A 152 15.43 -13.08 -15.88
N ILE A 153 15.67 -12.07 -16.71
CA ILE A 153 16.82 -11.15 -16.57
C ILE A 153 16.78 -10.45 -15.20
N ALA A 154 15.65 -9.85 -14.83
CA ALA A 154 15.51 -9.18 -13.54
C ALA A 154 15.77 -10.12 -12.36
N ARG A 155 15.29 -11.37 -12.42
CA ARG A 155 15.59 -12.37 -11.37
C ARG A 155 17.07 -12.70 -11.29
N LYS A 156 17.73 -12.89 -12.43
CA LYS A 156 19.17 -13.21 -12.51
C LYS A 156 20.00 -12.08 -11.91
N VAL A 157 19.80 -10.84 -12.36
CA VAL A 157 20.57 -9.67 -11.91
C VAL A 157 20.37 -9.42 -10.42
N ILE A 158 19.13 -9.41 -9.93
CA ILE A 158 18.86 -9.18 -8.50
C ILE A 158 19.49 -10.28 -7.62
N LYS A 159 19.46 -11.54 -8.07
CA LYS A 159 20.11 -12.64 -7.34
C LYS A 159 21.62 -12.43 -7.30
N LEU A 160 22.23 -12.12 -8.46
CA LEU A 160 23.67 -11.88 -8.57
C LEU A 160 24.13 -10.74 -7.65
N LYS A 161 23.47 -9.58 -7.69
CA LYS A 161 23.83 -8.41 -6.87
C LYS A 161 23.74 -8.68 -5.37
N LYS A 162 22.70 -9.41 -4.94
CA LYS A 162 22.57 -9.86 -3.54
C LYS A 162 23.72 -10.77 -3.14
N THR A 163 24.05 -11.76 -3.97
CA THR A 163 25.15 -12.70 -3.72
C THR A 163 26.48 -11.97 -3.64
N GLN A 164 26.80 -11.12 -4.61
CA GLN A 164 28.05 -10.35 -4.64
C GLN A 164 28.21 -9.44 -3.42
N ASN A 165 27.13 -8.76 -3.00
CA ASN A 165 27.18 -7.92 -1.81
C ASN A 165 27.35 -8.74 -0.52
N PHE A 166 26.72 -9.92 -0.45
CA PHE A 166 26.91 -10.82 0.69
C PHE A 166 28.35 -11.36 0.74
N GLU A 167 28.90 -11.79 -0.39
CA GLU A 167 30.30 -12.19 -0.50
C GLU A 167 31.24 -11.05 -0.10
N SER A 168 31.00 -9.85 -0.63
CA SER A 168 31.78 -8.65 -0.28
C SER A 168 31.72 -8.35 1.21
N PHE A 169 30.54 -8.47 1.83
CA PHE A 169 30.37 -8.32 3.27
C PHE A 169 31.16 -9.39 4.04
N CYS A 170 31.04 -10.67 3.68
CA CYS A 170 31.80 -11.75 4.32
C CYS A 170 33.32 -11.54 4.17
N THR A 171 33.81 -11.13 2.99
CA THR A 171 35.23 -10.82 2.79
C THR A 171 35.68 -9.57 3.54
N SER A 172 34.76 -8.64 3.79
CA SER A 172 35.06 -7.46 4.59
C SER A 172 35.28 -7.84 6.05
N ILE A 173 34.75 -8.98 6.53
CA ILE A 173 34.94 -9.49 7.89
C ILE A 173 36.38 -10.02 8.08
N ASN A 174 37.17 -9.38 8.95
CA ASN A 174 38.54 -9.73 9.28
C ASN A 174 38.83 -9.52 10.78
N LYS A 175 39.97 -10.01 11.25
CA LYS A 175 40.37 -10.00 12.67
C LYS A 175 40.53 -8.60 13.30
N ASN A 176 40.56 -7.55 12.50
CA ASN A 176 40.77 -6.17 12.95
C ASN A 176 39.47 -5.35 12.98
N ILE A 177 38.31 -6.00 12.90
CA ILE A 177 37.02 -5.30 12.87
C ILE A 177 36.54 -4.99 14.27
N ASN A 178 36.10 -3.75 14.45
CA ASN A 178 35.40 -3.31 15.63
C ASN A 178 34.02 -4.01 15.72
N MET A 179 33.80 -4.80 16.78
CA MET A 179 32.57 -5.58 16.98
C MET A 179 31.28 -4.74 17.07
N ASN A 180 31.37 -3.41 17.23
CA ASN A 180 30.19 -2.54 17.18
C ASN A 180 29.53 -2.45 15.78
N TYR A 181 30.14 -3.01 14.73
CA TYR A 181 29.65 -2.91 13.34
C TYR A 181 28.91 -4.17 12.83
N VAL A 182 28.84 -5.24 13.63
CA VAL A 182 28.17 -6.51 13.27
C VAL A 182 26.76 -6.55 13.84
#